data_AF-Q3L9G7-F1
#
_entry.id   AF-Q3L9G7-F1
#
_cell.length_a   1.000
_cell.length_b   1.000
_cell.length_c   1.000
_cell.angle_alpha   90.00
_cell.angle_beta   90.00
_cell.angle_gamma   90.00
#
_symmetry.space_group_name_H-M   'P 1'
#
loop_
_entity.id
_entity.type
_entity.pdbx_description
1 polymer ?
#
loop_
_entity_poly.entity_id
_entity_poly.type
_entity_poly.pdbx_seq_one_letter_code
_entity_poly.pdbx_strand_id
1 'polypeptide(L)'
;MTTATKKKAAEAAASAPPADGVPSQIAYLTRVLKTPTIGRVWEELADHARDENWSHEEYLAAVLGRQLADRESAGTIMRIRTAHFPAVKTLEDFNLDHPPSLRRDVLAHLATGMFVPKAENVILLGPPGIGKTHIAIGLGAKAAYAGYSVLFDTASNWITRLSTAHHAGQLETELKKIRRYKLIIIDEVGYIPFDQDAANLFFQLIASRYEQGSVMVTSNLPFGKAHMFARICA
;
A
#
# COMPACT_ATOMS: atom_id res chain seq x y z
N MET A 1 33.27 38.93 25.06
CA MET A 1 31.80 38.86 25.25
C MET A 1 31.14 39.87 24.32
N THR A 2 30.78 39.51 23.08
CA THR A 2 29.88 40.32 22.20
C THR A 2 29.52 39.61 20.89
N THR A 3 29.33 38.29 20.92
CA THR A 3 28.91 37.48 19.74
C THR A 3 27.46 36.98 19.83
N ALA A 4 26.63 37.60 20.65
CA ALA A 4 25.25 37.15 20.90
C ALA A 4 24.14 38.00 20.24
N THR A 5 24.45 39.14 19.62
CA THR A 5 23.40 40.10 19.22
C THR A 5 22.97 40.05 17.76
N LYS A 6 23.65 39.28 16.90
CA LYS A 6 23.29 39.15 15.46
C LYS A 6 22.41 37.94 15.11
N LYS A 7 22.18 37.02 16.05
CA LYS A 7 21.39 35.80 15.82
C LYS A 7 19.89 35.95 16.14
N LYS A 8 19.50 37.03 16.83
CA LYS A 8 18.10 37.27 17.25
C LYS A 8 17.29 38.16 16.30
N ALA A 9 17.91 38.69 15.24
CA ALA A 9 17.25 39.52 14.22
C ALA A 9 16.83 38.75 12.95
N ALA A 10 17.23 37.48 12.81
CA ALA A 10 16.91 36.64 11.65
C ALA A 10 15.76 35.64 11.90
N GLU A 11 15.20 35.59 13.11
CA GLU A 11 14.19 34.60 13.51
C GLU A 11 12.78 35.20 13.74
N ALA A 12 12.58 36.47 13.40
CA ALA A 12 11.29 37.17 13.51
C ALA A 12 10.65 37.52 12.15
N ALA A 13 11.15 36.95 11.05
CA ALA A 13 10.64 37.19 9.69
C ALA A 13 9.87 35.99 9.11
N ALA A 14 9.14 35.25 9.95
CA ALA A 14 8.24 34.18 9.50
C ALA A 14 6.77 34.64 9.54
N SER A 15 6.25 34.88 8.34
CA SER A 15 4.85 35.06 7.91
C SER A 15 4.07 36.25 8.47
N ALA A 16 4.33 37.44 7.92
CA ALA A 16 3.26 38.41 7.74
C ALA A 16 2.21 37.84 6.76
N PRO A 17 0.89 38.05 6.98
CA PRO A 17 -0.13 37.66 6.01
C PRO A 17 0.12 38.39 4.68
N PRO A 18 -0.05 37.73 3.52
CA PRO A 18 0.07 38.43 2.25
C PRO A 18 -1.04 39.50 2.19
N ALA A 19 -0.65 40.73 1.87
CA ALA A 19 -1.61 41.81 1.66
C ALA A 19 -2.46 41.52 0.41
N ASP A 20 -3.74 41.84 0.57
CA ASP A 20 -4.81 42.03 -0.41
C ASP A 20 -5.56 40.77 -0.93
N GLY A 21 -6.67 40.47 -0.22
CA GLY A 21 -7.82 39.70 -0.70
C GLY A 21 -8.04 38.31 -0.08
N VAL A 22 -9.32 37.91 0.00
CA VAL A 22 -9.75 36.54 0.38
C VAL A 22 -9.00 35.45 -0.43
N PRO A 23 -8.72 35.59 -1.74
CA PRO A 23 -7.93 34.60 -2.50
C PRO A 23 -6.52 34.35 -1.95
N SER A 24 -5.79 35.42 -1.61
CA SER A 24 -4.44 35.34 -1.04
C SER A 24 -4.44 34.64 0.32
N GLN A 25 -5.48 34.87 1.13
CA GLN A 25 -5.68 34.18 2.40
C GLN A 25 -5.96 32.69 2.20
N ILE A 26 -6.83 32.31 1.24
CA ILE A 26 -7.13 30.91 0.91
C ILE A 26 -5.87 30.20 0.39
N ALA A 27 -5.08 30.83 -0.48
CA ALA A 27 -3.82 30.27 -0.97
C ALA A 27 -2.83 29.99 0.16
N TYR A 28 -2.70 30.92 1.11
CA TYR A 28 -1.87 30.73 2.30
C TYR A 28 -2.36 29.56 3.17
N LEU A 29 -3.66 29.54 3.50
CA LEU A 29 -4.26 28.53 4.36
C LEU A 29 -4.15 27.13 3.76
N THR A 30 -4.45 26.98 2.47
CA THR A 30 -4.41 25.68 1.78
C THR A 30 -3.00 25.11 1.70
N ARG A 31 -1.99 25.97 1.55
CA ARG A 31 -0.58 25.56 1.63
C ARG A 31 -0.19 25.08 3.03
N VAL A 32 -0.55 25.82 4.07
CA VAL A 32 -0.20 25.47 5.47
C VAL A 32 -0.92 24.19 5.92
N LEU A 33 -2.20 24.05 5.57
CA LEU A 33 -3.02 22.88 5.90
C LEU A 33 -2.76 21.66 4.98
N LYS A 34 -1.89 21.81 3.97
CA LYS A 34 -1.60 20.78 2.96
C LYS A 34 -2.87 20.28 2.26
N THR A 35 -3.73 21.20 1.85
CA THR A 35 -4.96 20.95 1.08
C THR A 35 -4.83 21.50 -0.34
N PRO A 36 -3.93 20.93 -1.17
CA PRO A 36 -3.61 21.46 -2.49
C PRO A 36 -4.79 21.40 -3.47
N THR A 37 -5.72 20.45 -3.29
CA THR A 37 -6.92 20.37 -4.12
C THR A 37 -7.81 21.57 -3.88
N ILE A 38 -8.07 21.92 -2.62
CA ILE A 38 -8.86 23.10 -2.26
C ILE A 38 -8.27 24.34 -2.92
N GLY A 39 -6.95 24.55 -2.79
CA GLY A 39 -6.27 25.70 -3.40
C GLY A 39 -6.43 25.80 -4.92
N ARG A 40 -6.68 24.67 -5.60
CA ARG A 40 -6.89 24.59 -7.05
C ARG A 40 -8.35 24.76 -7.48
N VAL A 41 -9.32 24.28 -6.67
CA VAL A 41 -10.74 24.14 -7.11
C VAL A 41 -11.71 25.09 -6.40
N TRP A 42 -11.30 25.78 -5.34
CA TRP A 42 -12.23 26.56 -4.50
C TRP A 42 -12.96 27.65 -5.28
N GLU A 43 -12.31 28.27 -6.26
CA GLU A 43 -12.84 29.39 -7.05
C GLU A 43 -13.88 28.91 -8.06
N GLU A 44 -13.54 27.89 -8.86
CA GLU A 44 -14.48 27.23 -9.79
C GLU A 44 -15.74 26.72 -9.06
N LEU A 45 -15.56 26.09 -7.90
CA LEU A 45 -16.70 25.63 -7.08
C LEU A 45 -17.50 26.78 -6.47
N ALA A 46 -16.87 27.94 -6.21
CA ALA A 46 -17.57 29.11 -5.69
C ALA A 46 -18.43 29.77 -6.77
N ASP A 47 -17.96 29.77 -8.02
CA ASP A 47 -18.74 30.25 -9.16
C ASP A 47 -19.94 29.32 -9.41
N HIS A 48 -19.72 28.00 -9.45
CA HIS A 48 -20.81 27.01 -9.54
C HIS A 48 -21.82 27.14 -8.41
N ALA A 49 -21.37 27.34 -7.16
CA ALA A 49 -22.25 27.54 -6.03
C ALA A 49 -23.14 28.78 -6.17
N ARG A 50 -22.63 29.87 -6.78
CA ARG A 50 -23.43 31.07 -7.06
C ARG A 50 -24.45 30.83 -8.17
N ASP A 51 -24.04 30.16 -9.25
CA ASP A 51 -24.92 29.89 -10.39
C ASP A 51 -26.07 28.95 -10.01
N GLU A 52 -25.78 27.93 -9.19
CA GLU A 52 -26.74 26.90 -8.76
C GLU A 52 -27.43 27.25 -7.41
N ASN A 53 -27.21 28.44 -6.86
CA ASN A 53 -27.75 28.91 -5.57
C ASN A 53 -27.51 27.94 -4.38
N TRP A 54 -26.31 27.39 -4.28
CA TRP A 54 -25.92 26.55 -3.14
C TRP A 54 -25.83 27.37 -1.85
N SER A 55 -26.20 26.74 -0.74
CA SER A 55 -25.90 27.21 0.60
C SER A 55 -24.39 27.19 0.89
N HIS A 56 -23.96 27.94 1.91
CA HIS A 56 -22.56 27.95 2.35
C HIS A 56 -22.09 26.55 2.78
N GLU A 57 -22.99 25.79 3.41
CA GLU A 57 -22.77 24.41 3.85
C GLU A 57 -22.56 23.46 2.67
N GLU A 58 -23.36 23.60 1.61
CA GLU A 58 -23.24 22.80 0.38
C GLU A 58 -21.92 23.09 -0.35
N TYR A 59 -21.55 24.37 -0.49
CA TYR A 59 -20.26 24.77 -1.03
C TYR A 59 -19.08 24.19 -0.22
N LEU A 60 -19.12 24.35 1.11
CA LEU A 60 -18.08 23.82 1.99
C LEU A 60 -17.96 22.30 1.88
N ALA A 61 -19.10 21.58 1.86
CA ALA A 61 -19.14 20.14 1.69
C ALA A 61 -18.55 19.71 0.34
N ALA A 62 -18.86 20.41 -0.75
CA ALA A 62 -18.33 20.11 -2.08
C ALA A 62 -16.80 20.30 -2.15
N VAL A 63 -16.28 21.40 -1.61
CA VAL A 63 -14.84 21.70 -1.57
C VAL A 63 -14.08 20.65 -0.75
N LEU A 64 -14.59 20.32 0.44
CA LEU A 64 -13.98 19.29 1.31
C LEU A 64 -14.09 17.90 0.68
N GLY A 65 -15.23 17.57 0.06
CA GLY A 65 -15.45 16.31 -0.64
C GLY A 65 -14.46 16.12 -1.80
N ARG A 66 -14.19 17.17 -2.58
CA ARG A 66 -13.20 17.11 -3.66
C ARG A 66 -11.79 16.87 -3.14
N GLN A 67 -11.42 17.52 -2.03
CA GLN A 67 -10.12 17.32 -1.39
C GLN A 67 -9.95 15.91 -0.81
N LEU A 68 -11.02 15.34 -0.24
CA LEU A 68 -11.00 13.97 0.27
C LEU A 68 -10.81 12.98 -0.88
N ALA A 69 -11.61 13.10 -1.94
CA ALA A 69 -11.52 12.23 -3.12
C ALA A 69 -10.12 12.24 -3.76
N ASP A 70 -9.52 13.42 -3.93
CA ASP A 70 -8.15 13.54 -4.47
C ASP A 70 -7.11 12.90 -3.52
N ARG A 71 -7.27 13.02 -2.19
CA ARG A 71 -6.38 12.38 -1.21
C ARG A 71 -6.49 10.87 -1.21
N GLU A 72 -7.72 10.34 -1.28
CA GLU A 72 -7.95 8.89 -1.34
C GLU A 72 -7.36 8.31 -2.63
N SER A 73 -7.59 8.98 -3.75
CA SER A 73 -7.01 8.62 -5.05
C SER A 73 -5.47 8.64 -5.01
N ALA A 74 -4.87 9.73 -4.54
CA ALA A 74 -3.43 9.84 -4.42
C ALA A 74 -2.84 8.79 -3.47
N GLY A 75 -3.51 8.51 -2.35
CA GLY A 75 -3.11 7.47 -1.41
C GLY A 75 -3.15 6.08 -2.04
N THR A 76 -4.17 5.78 -2.83
CA THR A 76 -4.28 4.51 -3.58
C THR A 76 -3.20 4.37 -4.63
N ILE A 77 -2.97 5.41 -5.45
CA ILE A 77 -1.91 5.43 -6.46
C ILE A 77 -0.54 5.21 -5.78
N MET A 78 -0.30 5.89 -4.65
CA MET A 78 0.93 5.72 -3.87
C MET A 78 1.08 4.27 -3.39
N ARG A 79 0.04 3.67 -2.78
CA ARG A 79 0.09 2.28 -2.31
C ARG A 79 0.39 1.30 -3.44
N ILE A 80 -0.29 1.43 -4.59
CA ILE A 80 -0.03 0.61 -5.79
C ILE A 80 1.42 0.78 -6.26
N ARG A 81 1.91 2.02 -6.34
CA ARG A 81 3.28 2.31 -6.76
C ARG A 81 4.33 1.73 -5.81
N THR A 82 4.10 1.85 -4.50
CA THR A 82 5.02 1.34 -3.46
C THR A 82 4.88 -0.16 -3.20
N ALA A 83 3.89 -0.82 -3.79
CA ALA A 83 3.71 -2.26 -3.68
C ALA A 83 4.71 -3.05 -4.52
N HIS A 84 5.42 -2.41 -5.45
CA HIS A 84 6.43 -3.06 -6.30
C HIS A 84 5.89 -4.23 -7.13
N PHE A 85 4.63 -4.15 -7.58
CA PHE A 85 4.11 -5.13 -8.52
C PHE A 85 4.93 -5.12 -9.83
N PRO A 86 5.28 -6.29 -10.39
CA PRO A 86 6.03 -6.37 -11.64
C PRO A 86 5.22 -5.87 -12.85
N ALA A 87 3.90 -5.96 -12.75
CA ALA A 87 2.95 -5.38 -13.68
C ALA A 87 1.65 -5.07 -12.92
N VAL A 88 0.91 -4.04 -13.35
CA VAL A 88 -0.44 -3.79 -12.84
C VAL A 88 -1.40 -4.71 -13.60
N LYS A 89 -1.99 -5.67 -12.90
CA LYS A 89 -3.00 -6.60 -13.43
C LYS A 89 -4.24 -6.54 -12.57
N THR A 90 -5.41 -6.54 -13.19
CA THR A 90 -6.68 -6.56 -12.45
C THR A 90 -7.27 -7.97 -12.42
N LEU A 91 -8.20 -8.23 -11.50
CA LEU A 91 -8.90 -9.52 -11.46
C LEU A 91 -9.88 -9.65 -12.63
N GLU A 92 -10.35 -8.51 -13.14
CA GLU A 92 -11.24 -8.40 -14.29
C GLU A 92 -10.54 -8.83 -15.60
N ASP A 93 -9.22 -8.61 -15.71
CA ASP A 93 -8.41 -9.08 -16.83
C ASP A 93 -8.13 -10.60 -16.79
N PHE A 94 -8.50 -11.28 -15.70
CA PHE A 94 -8.21 -12.70 -15.53
C PHE A 94 -9.29 -13.56 -16.19
N ASN A 95 -8.88 -14.37 -17.18
CA ASN A 95 -9.80 -15.31 -17.82
C ASN A 95 -10.11 -16.49 -16.88
N LEU A 96 -11.30 -16.44 -16.26
CA LEU A 96 -11.83 -17.46 -15.34
C LEU A 96 -12.26 -18.76 -16.02
N ASP A 97 -12.22 -18.83 -17.35
CA ASP A 97 -12.57 -20.04 -18.13
C ASP A 97 -11.34 -20.95 -18.34
N HIS A 98 -10.15 -20.52 -17.94
CA HIS A 98 -8.88 -21.23 -18.18
C HIS A 98 -8.45 -22.20 -17.05
N PRO A 99 -8.75 -21.97 -15.75
CA PRO A 99 -8.48 -22.94 -14.69
C PRO A 99 -9.75 -23.61 -14.15
N PRO A 100 -10.06 -24.87 -14.51
CA PRO A 100 -11.27 -25.57 -14.04
C PRO A 100 -11.32 -25.85 -12.53
N SER A 101 -10.20 -25.69 -11.81
CA SER A 101 -10.09 -25.95 -10.37
C SER A 101 -10.27 -24.70 -9.49
N LEU A 102 -10.31 -23.49 -10.06
CA LEU A 102 -10.48 -22.27 -9.28
C LEU A 102 -11.96 -22.04 -8.98
N ARG A 103 -12.37 -22.17 -7.72
CA ARG A 103 -13.75 -21.87 -7.36
C ARG A 103 -14.01 -20.36 -7.38
N ARG A 104 -14.99 -19.93 -8.18
CA ARG A 104 -15.34 -18.51 -8.36
C ARG A 104 -15.81 -17.85 -7.06
N ASP A 105 -16.49 -18.60 -6.20
CA ASP A 105 -16.97 -18.13 -4.90
C ASP A 105 -15.82 -17.77 -3.94
N VAL A 106 -14.75 -18.58 -3.92
CA VAL A 106 -13.55 -18.31 -3.11
C VAL A 106 -12.82 -17.09 -3.64
N LEU A 107 -12.65 -16.98 -4.96
CA LEU A 107 -12.02 -15.80 -5.54
C LEU A 107 -12.82 -14.52 -5.26
N ALA A 108 -14.16 -14.58 -5.38
CA ALA A 108 -15.03 -13.46 -5.04
C ALA A 108 -14.92 -13.08 -3.56
N HIS A 109 -14.86 -14.06 -2.66
CA HIS A 109 -14.64 -13.82 -1.24
C HIS A 109 -13.28 -13.15 -0.97
N LEU A 110 -12.19 -13.66 -1.57
CA LEU A 110 -10.86 -13.06 -1.45
C LEU A 110 -10.81 -11.65 -2.04
N ALA A 111 -11.54 -11.39 -3.13
CA ALA A 111 -11.62 -10.08 -3.77
C ALA A 111 -12.27 -9.00 -2.89
N THR A 112 -13.03 -9.39 -1.84
CA THR A 112 -13.50 -8.44 -0.82
C THR A 112 -12.36 -7.84 0.01
N GLY A 113 -11.20 -8.48 0.04
CA GLY A 113 -10.04 -8.06 0.83
C GLY A 113 -10.19 -8.28 2.35
N MET A 114 -11.28 -8.90 2.81
CA MET A 114 -11.58 -9.08 4.24
C MET A 114 -10.57 -9.97 5.00
N PHE A 115 -9.77 -10.76 4.28
CA PHE A 115 -8.68 -11.55 4.87
C PHE A 115 -7.55 -10.66 5.43
N VAL A 116 -7.32 -9.48 4.82
CA VAL A 116 -6.25 -8.54 5.21
C VAL A 116 -6.43 -7.98 6.62
N PRO A 117 -7.58 -7.37 6.99
CA PRO A 117 -7.79 -6.87 8.35
C PRO A 117 -7.88 -7.98 9.40
N LYS A 118 -8.21 -9.21 9.00
CA LYS A 118 -8.23 -10.39 9.89
C LYS A 118 -6.86 -11.04 10.08
N ALA A 119 -5.82 -10.56 9.39
CA ALA A 119 -4.51 -11.18 9.33
C ALA A 119 -4.54 -12.66 8.88
N GLU A 120 -5.52 -13.02 8.04
CA GLU A 120 -5.63 -14.36 7.45
C GLU A 120 -4.66 -14.47 6.27
N ASN A 121 -4.00 -15.62 6.14
CA ASN A 121 -3.03 -15.88 5.08
C ASN A 121 -3.68 -16.59 3.89
N VAL A 122 -3.20 -16.29 2.69
CA VAL A 122 -3.74 -16.84 1.44
C VAL A 122 -2.64 -17.59 0.70
N ILE A 123 -2.88 -18.86 0.39
CA ILE A 123 -1.91 -19.69 -0.33
C ILE A 123 -2.53 -20.11 -1.67
N LEU A 124 -1.92 -19.65 -2.76
CA LEU A 124 -2.28 -20.01 -4.13
C LEU A 124 -1.37 -21.15 -4.60
N LEU A 125 -1.93 -22.34 -4.74
CA LEU A 125 -1.22 -23.55 -5.17
C LEU A 125 -1.72 -24.04 -6.52
N GLY A 126 -0.80 -24.52 -7.34
CA GLY A 126 -1.13 -25.20 -8.59
C GLY A 126 -0.02 -25.13 -9.63
N PRO A 127 -0.15 -25.86 -10.76
CA PRO A 127 0.87 -25.94 -11.79
C PRO A 127 1.28 -24.56 -12.35
N PRO A 128 2.47 -24.42 -12.96
CA PRO A 128 2.84 -23.21 -13.66
C PRO A 128 1.83 -22.88 -14.79
N GLY A 129 1.69 -21.60 -15.13
CA GLY A 129 0.84 -21.15 -16.23
C GLY A 129 -0.65 -20.92 -15.92
N ILE A 130 -1.16 -21.29 -14.74
CA ILE A 130 -2.58 -21.09 -14.37
C ILE A 130 -2.93 -19.68 -13.83
N GLY A 131 -1.96 -18.76 -13.83
CA GLY A 131 -2.16 -17.37 -13.43
C GLY A 131 -2.20 -17.08 -11.92
N LYS A 132 -1.57 -17.90 -11.07
CA LYS A 132 -1.44 -17.63 -9.62
C LYS A 132 -0.87 -16.23 -9.32
N THR A 133 0.21 -15.86 -10.00
CA THR A 133 0.82 -14.53 -9.89
C THR A 133 -0.14 -13.42 -10.33
N HIS A 134 -0.93 -13.64 -11.38
CA HIS A 134 -1.97 -12.70 -11.82
C HIS A 134 -3.01 -12.48 -10.73
N ILE A 135 -3.54 -13.57 -10.17
CA ILE A 135 -4.52 -13.51 -9.08
C ILE A 135 -3.92 -12.80 -7.86
N ALA A 136 -2.68 -13.12 -7.50
CA ALA A 136 -2.00 -12.49 -6.37
C ALA A 136 -1.83 -10.97 -6.56
N ILE A 137 -1.39 -10.54 -7.75
CA ILE A 137 -1.28 -9.12 -8.10
C ILE A 137 -2.66 -8.46 -8.09
N GLY A 138 -3.68 -9.08 -8.67
CA GLY A 138 -5.04 -8.54 -8.73
C GLY A 138 -5.66 -8.37 -7.33
N LEU A 139 -5.52 -9.37 -6.46
CA LEU A 139 -5.95 -9.29 -5.06
C LEU A 139 -5.13 -8.24 -4.29
N GLY A 140 -3.83 -8.16 -4.52
CA GLY A 140 -2.96 -7.12 -3.94
C GLY A 140 -3.38 -5.72 -4.37
N ALA A 141 -3.71 -5.53 -5.64
CA ALA A 141 -4.22 -4.27 -6.15
C ALA A 141 -5.55 -3.90 -5.47
N LYS A 142 -6.51 -4.84 -5.40
CA LYS A 142 -7.78 -4.63 -4.66
C LYS A 142 -7.55 -4.24 -3.20
N ALA A 143 -6.59 -4.88 -2.52
CA ALA A 143 -6.23 -4.51 -1.15
C ALA A 143 -5.67 -3.08 -1.06
N ALA A 144 -4.83 -2.67 -2.02
CA ALA A 144 -4.31 -1.30 -2.09
C ALA A 144 -5.40 -0.26 -2.39
N TYR A 145 -6.37 -0.59 -3.27
CA TYR A 145 -7.58 0.21 -3.50
C TYR A 145 -8.43 0.34 -2.23
N ALA A 146 -8.52 -0.73 -1.41
CA ALA A 146 -9.21 -0.73 -0.13
C ALA A 146 -8.44 -0.03 1.01
N GLY A 147 -7.31 0.64 0.72
CA GLY A 147 -6.56 1.42 1.71
C GLY A 147 -5.38 0.69 2.36
N TYR A 148 -5.16 -0.60 2.07
CA TYR A 148 -4.14 -1.40 2.75
C TYR A 148 -2.75 -1.23 2.11
N SER A 149 -1.72 -1.07 2.93
CA SER A 149 -0.33 -1.11 2.46
C SER A 149 0.03 -2.53 2.00
N VAL A 150 0.51 -2.65 0.75
CA VAL A 150 0.88 -3.92 0.13
C VAL A 150 2.34 -3.89 -0.27
N LEU A 151 3.04 -5.03 -0.19
CA LEU A 151 4.39 -5.20 -0.72
C LEU A 151 4.50 -6.55 -1.41
N PHE A 152 4.87 -6.54 -2.68
CA PHE A 152 5.06 -7.72 -3.52
C PHE A 152 6.55 -7.93 -3.78
N ASP A 153 7.00 -9.18 -3.71
CA ASP A 153 8.26 -9.58 -4.31
C ASP A 153 8.29 -11.10 -4.57
N THR A 154 9.25 -11.55 -5.38
CA THR A 154 9.55 -12.98 -5.53
C THR A 154 10.20 -13.53 -4.26
N ALA A 155 10.02 -14.81 -3.98
CA ALA A 155 10.63 -15.47 -2.83
C ALA A 155 12.17 -15.32 -2.83
N SER A 156 12.81 -15.45 -4.01
CA SER A 156 14.25 -15.26 -4.17
C SER A 156 14.72 -13.85 -3.79
N ASN A 157 13.96 -12.82 -4.15
CA ASN A 157 14.27 -11.44 -3.80
C ASN A 157 14.05 -11.17 -2.31
N TRP A 158 12.98 -11.73 -1.72
CA TRP A 158 12.76 -11.70 -0.27
C TRP A 158 13.95 -12.29 0.49
N ILE A 159 14.42 -13.48 0.09
CA ILE A 159 15.60 -14.12 0.69
C ILE A 159 16.84 -13.24 0.52
N THR A 160 17.08 -12.71 -0.69
CA THR A 160 18.24 -11.85 -0.95
C THR A 160 18.23 -10.61 -0.07
N ARG A 161 17.08 -9.95 0.07
CA ARG A 161 16.88 -8.78 0.94
C ARG A 161 17.13 -9.10 2.41
N LEU A 162 16.56 -10.20 2.91
CA LEU A 162 16.72 -10.61 4.30
C LEU A 162 18.14 -11.08 4.59
N SER A 163 18.76 -11.81 3.67
CA SER A 163 20.16 -12.26 3.80
C SER A 163 21.11 -11.08 3.84
N THR A 164 20.93 -10.09 2.95
CA THR A 164 21.72 -8.85 2.96
C THR A 164 21.58 -8.12 4.30
N ALA A 165 20.35 -7.99 4.82
CA ALA A 165 20.11 -7.37 6.11
C ALA A 165 20.70 -8.18 7.28
N HIS A 166 20.66 -9.51 7.21
CA HIS A 166 21.24 -10.39 8.21
C HIS A 166 22.77 -10.28 8.28
N HIS A 167 23.44 -10.33 7.14
CA HIS A 167 24.90 -10.15 7.05
C HIS A 167 25.34 -8.75 7.53
N ALA A 168 24.49 -7.72 7.35
CA ALA A 168 24.73 -6.38 7.85
C ALA A 168 24.36 -6.19 9.33
N GLY A 169 23.84 -7.20 10.02
CA GLY A 169 23.36 -7.09 11.42
C GLY A 169 22.10 -6.23 11.57
N GLN A 170 21.32 -6.03 10.51
CA GLN A 170 20.15 -5.14 10.45
C GLN A 170 18.83 -5.88 10.22
N LEU A 171 18.80 -7.21 10.35
CA LEU A 171 17.61 -8.03 10.07
C LEU A 171 16.36 -7.55 10.83
N GLU A 172 16.48 -7.31 12.13
CA GLU A 172 15.37 -6.81 12.96
C GLU A 172 14.82 -5.47 12.49
N THR A 173 15.70 -4.56 12.07
CA THR A 173 15.30 -3.26 11.52
C THR A 173 14.54 -3.44 10.23
N GLU A 174 14.96 -4.39 9.39
CA GLU A 174 14.31 -4.68 8.12
C GLU A 174 12.93 -5.34 8.32
N LEU A 175 12.82 -6.34 9.20
CA LEU A 175 11.54 -6.95 9.58
C LEU A 175 10.57 -5.90 10.16
N LYS A 176 11.04 -4.96 11.00
CA LYS A 176 10.20 -3.85 11.49
C LYS A 176 9.67 -2.94 10.38
N LYS A 177 10.44 -2.71 9.30
CA LYS A 177 9.93 -1.97 8.14
C LYS A 177 8.86 -2.77 7.41
N ILE A 178 9.10 -4.06 7.18
CA ILE A 178 8.17 -4.96 6.47
C ILE A 178 6.84 -5.10 7.25
N ARG A 179 6.88 -5.11 8.59
CA ARG A 179 5.68 -5.17 9.44
C ARG A 179 4.70 -4.00 9.23
N ARG A 180 5.12 -2.87 8.65
CA ARG A 180 4.24 -1.73 8.33
C ARG A 180 3.28 -2.02 7.18
N TYR A 181 3.57 -3.03 6.36
CA TYR A 181 2.68 -3.46 5.29
C TYR A 181 1.57 -4.34 5.85
N LYS A 182 0.32 -4.08 5.47
CA LYS A 182 -0.83 -4.90 5.90
C LYS A 182 -0.91 -6.22 5.15
N LEU A 183 -0.45 -6.24 3.91
CA LEU A 183 -0.32 -7.45 3.10
C LEU A 183 1.10 -7.54 2.53
N ILE A 184 1.74 -8.69 2.69
CA ILE A 184 2.94 -9.03 1.91
C ILE A 184 2.59 -10.16 0.94
N ILE A 185 3.09 -10.07 -0.29
CA ILE A 185 2.91 -11.08 -1.33
C ILE A 185 4.27 -11.65 -1.67
N ILE A 186 4.38 -12.97 -1.59
CA ILE A 186 5.58 -13.74 -1.83
C ILE A 186 5.28 -14.66 -3.01
N ASP A 187 5.79 -14.28 -4.17
CA ASP A 187 5.58 -15.02 -5.42
C ASP A 187 6.64 -16.11 -5.60
N GLU A 188 6.27 -17.22 -6.22
CA GLU A 188 7.20 -18.27 -6.67
C GLU A 188 8.03 -18.96 -5.57
N VAL A 189 7.42 -19.23 -4.41
CA VAL A 189 8.07 -19.90 -3.26
C VAL A 189 8.65 -21.29 -3.60
N GLY A 190 8.18 -21.93 -4.66
CA GLY A 190 8.67 -23.26 -5.06
C GLY A 190 10.09 -23.32 -5.61
N TYR A 191 10.75 -22.17 -5.82
CA TYR A 191 12.13 -22.08 -6.31
C TYR A 191 13.13 -21.56 -5.28
N ILE A 192 12.77 -21.50 -3.99
CA ILE A 192 13.71 -21.07 -2.95
C ILE A 192 14.91 -22.03 -2.93
N PRO A 193 16.15 -21.52 -2.97
CA PRO A 193 17.34 -22.37 -2.88
C PRO A 193 17.33 -23.17 -1.57
N PHE A 194 17.78 -24.44 -1.62
CA PHE A 194 17.80 -25.39 -0.50
C PHE A 194 18.83 -25.08 0.58
N ASP A 195 19.10 -23.79 0.83
CA ASP A 195 19.99 -23.35 1.89
C ASP A 195 19.23 -23.22 3.21
N GLN A 196 19.81 -23.74 4.29
CA GLN A 196 19.21 -23.75 5.62
C GLN A 196 19.06 -22.32 6.16
N ASP A 197 19.98 -21.42 5.81
CA ASP A 197 19.92 -20.01 6.21
C ASP A 197 18.76 -19.28 5.52
N ALA A 198 18.55 -19.53 4.22
CA ALA A 198 17.42 -18.99 3.48
C ALA A 198 16.08 -19.44 4.09
N ALA A 199 15.95 -20.73 4.43
CA ALA A 199 14.75 -21.26 5.08
C ALA A 199 14.50 -20.60 6.45
N ASN A 200 15.55 -20.39 7.25
CA ASN A 200 15.45 -19.74 8.55
C ASN A 200 15.01 -18.26 8.42
N LEU A 201 15.60 -17.51 7.48
CA LEU A 201 15.21 -16.12 7.21
C LEU A 201 13.76 -16.02 6.73
N PHE A 202 13.33 -16.94 5.85
CA PHE A 202 11.94 -17.01 5.43
C PHE A 202 11.00 -17.27 6.61
N PHE A 203 11.35 -18.23 7.47
CA PHE A 203 10.58 -18.52 8.67
C PHE A 203 10.47 -17.30 9.60
N GLN A 204 11.58 -16.57 9.83
CA GLN A 204 11.56 -15.35 10.62
C GLN A 204 10.67 -14.27 10.01
N LEU A 205 10.65 -14.12 8.69
CA LEU A 205 9.72 -13.23 8.00
C LEU A 205 8.26 -13.62 8.31
N ILE A 206 7.88 -14.88 8.10
CA ILE A 206 6.50 -15.32 8.35
C ILE A 206 6.13 -15.21 9.84
N ALA A 207 7.01 -15.62 10.74
CA ALA A 207 6.80 -15.51 12.19
C ALA A 207 6.61 -14.05 12.63
N SER A 208 7.34 -13.09 12.02
CA SER A 208 7.18 -11.66 12.32
C SER A 208 5.81 -11.09 11.92
N ARG A 209 5.03 -11.83 11.12
CA ARG A 209 3.73 -11.45 10.58
C ARG A 209 2.56 -12.11 11.28
N TYR A 210 2.80 -13.18 12.03
CA TYR A 210 1.76 -13.95 12.73
C TYR A 210 0.86 -13.03 13.55
N GLU A 211 -0.46 -13.10 13.31
CA GLU A 211 -1.52 -12.27 13.92
C GLU A 211 -1.38 -10.74 13.75
N GLN A 212 -0.42 -10.27 12.94
CA GLN A 212 -0.14 -8.83 12.80
C GLN A 212 -0.37 -8.31 11.38
N GLY A 213 -0.33 -9.19 10.38
CA GLY A 213 -0.79 -8.87 9.04
C GLY A 213 -0.66 -10.06 8.09
N SER A 214 -1.45 -10.01 7.03
CA SER A 214 -1.56 -11.12 6.09
C SER A 214 -0.31 -11.31 5.23
N VAL A 215 -0.12 -12.56 4.85
CA VAL A 215 0.83 -13.06 3.87
C VAL A 215 0.04 -13.75 2.77
N MET A 216 0.35 -13.44 1.52
CA MET A 216 -0.12 -14.18 0.37
C MET A 216 1.06 -14.85 -0.32
N VAL A 217 0.93 -16.15 -0.60
CA VAL A 217 1.99 -16.95 -1.20
C VAL A 217 1.51 -17.56 -2.50
N THR A 218 2.35 -17.56 -3.54
CA THR A 218 2.14 -18.42 -4.71
C THR A 218 3.20 -19.52 -4.74
N SER A 219 2.78 -20.75 -5.07
CA SER A 219 3.72 -21.86 -5.22
C SER A 219 3.23 -22.86 -6.28
N ASN A 220 4.20 -23.43 -7.00
CA ASN A 220 4.03 -24.54 -7.93
C ASN A 220 4.30 -25.91 -7.27
N LEU A 221 4.64 -25.96 -5.98
CA LEU A 221 4.95 -27.20 -5.29
C LEU A 221 3.68 -28.07 -5.10
N PRO A 222 3.79 -29.40 -5.28
CA PRO A 222 2.72 -30.33 -4.93
C PRO A 222 2.33 -30.21 -3.45
N PHE A 223 1.04 -30.36 -3.16
CA PHE A 223 0.43 -30.13 -1.83
C PHE A 223 1.17 -30.85 -0.68
N GLY A 224 1.73 -32.05 -0.93
CA GLY A 224 2.50 -32.82 0.07
C GLY A 224 3.82 -32.18 0.53
N LYS A 225 4.48 -31.38 -0.33
CA LYS A 225 5.66 -30.57 0.05
C LYS A 225 5.28 -29.16 0.53
N ALA A 226 4.11 -28.68 0.11
CA ALA A 226 3.55 -27.42 0.57
C ALA A 226 3.12 -27.46 2.06
N HIS A 227 2.95 -28.64 2.66
CA HIS A 227 2.58 -28.79 4.08
C HIS A 227 3.55 -28.10 5.05
N MET A 228 4.84 -28.02 4.70
CA MET A 228 5.83 -27.28 5.47
C MET A 228 5.52 -25.77 5.44
N PHE A 229 5.23 -25.22 4.26
CA PHE A 229 4.87 -23.81 4.08
C PHE A 229 3.48 -23.48 4.64
N ALA A 230 2.51 -24.38 4.48
CA ALA A 230 1.17 -24.22 5.00
C ALA A 230 1.14 -24.23 6.54
N ARG A 231 2.01 -25.00 7.21
CA ARG A 231 2.17 -24.94 8.69
C ARG A 231 2.94 -23.71 9.16
N ILE A 232 3.80 -23.14 8.31
CA ILE A 232 4.54 -21.92 8.63
C ILE A 232 3.62 -20.69 8.45
N CYS A 233 2.71 -20.75 7.49
CA CYS A 233 1.79 -19.65 7.15
C CYS A 233 0.36 -19.81 7.73
N ALA A 234 0.05 -20.85 8.51
CA ALA A 234 -1.23 -21.02 9.20
C ALA A 234 -1.03 -20.85 10.70
#